data_AF-A0A843GBT3-F1
#
_entry.id   AF-A0A843GBT3-F1
#
_cell.length_a   1.000
_cell.length_b   1.000
_cell.length_c   1.000
_cell.angle_alpha   90.00
_cell.angle_beta   90.00
_cell.angle_gamma   90.00
#
_symmetry.space_group_name_H-M   'P 1'
#
loop_
_entity.id
_entity.type
_entity.pdbx_description
1 polymer ?
#
loop_
_entity_poly.entity_id
_entity_poly.type
_entity_poly.pdbx_seq_one_letter_code
_entity_poly.pdbx_strand_id
1 'polypeptide(L)'
;MEIGVVVHGPGIVDSGWAKKIIDILSNFGNVHCRLGGTMGRTAVIDAGLEDVIDISLKLLPSQSLELFNREHADVIFLLNYGKSPETGRVFGYKVFTHYFKQLSNEDFLATNHKSLYESSIPVIQIERPGEEDGAIISWNMILNDQLEKSRKSKRARLGLGDKNMLESLSFNFEELFDGLKAALDLIEVTPEEVVSDYFSNKQESEDEESIEKLLQSYDDYETSHYTYRKIHGVSPDENIFINGIVVGYSNADSIVLIARDGMIVDIINGTIKYHGLEKLGPVDLERIIVKTGLLRKSDDVNPRVLSHNDIYVKDTERNLYSGEISEDEYSFKVAYVDHAAY
;
A
#
# COMPACT_ATOMS: atom_id res chain seq x y z
N MET A 1 23.59 -6.96 0.03
CA MET A 1 22.34 -6.65 0.74
C MET A 1 21.21 -7.25 -0.07
N GLU A 2 20.34 -8.04 0.54
CA GLU A 2 19.11 -8.54 -0.07
C GLU A 2 17.99 -7.52 0.18
N ILE A 3 17.45 -6.94 -0.88
CA ILE A 3 16.45 -5.88 -0.82
C ILE A 3 15.12 -6.45 -1.30
N GLY A 4 14.12 -6.51 -0.42
CA GLY A 4 12.75 -6.80 -0.82
C GLY A 4 12.02 -5.54 -1.28
N VAL A 5 11.28 -5.60 -2.37
CA VAL A 5 10.45 -4.48 -2.86
C VAL A 5 9.02 -4.97 -3.07
N VAL A 6 8.09 -4.43 -2.28
CA VAL A 6 6.66 -4.61 -2.46
C VAL A 6 6.12 -3.44 -3.28
N VAL A 7 5.71 -3.72 -4.51
CA VAL A 7 5.09 -2.75 -5.40
C VAL A 7 3.58 -2.79 -5.19
N HIS A 8 2.96 -1.70 -4.74
CA HIS A 8 1.52 -1.64 -4.49
C HIS A 8 0.79 -0.67 -5.42
N GLY A 9 -0.30 -1.17 -6.00
CA GLY A 9 -1.20 -0.39 -6.86
C GLY A 9 -0.67 -0.17 -8.27
N PRO A 10 -1.54 0.20 -9.22
CA PRO A 10 -1.14 0.48 -10.59
C PRO A 10 -0.39 1.81 -10.74
N GLY A 11 -0.72 2.84 -9.94
CA GLY A 11 -0.17 4.19 -10.12
C GLY A 11 1.36 4.28 -10.01
N ILE A 12 1.98 3.52 -9.11
CA ILE A 12 3.44 3.49 -8.98
C ILE A 12 4.13 2.85 -10.20
N VAL A 13 3.43 1.94 -10.88
CA VAL A 13 3.90 1.25 -12.09
C VAL A 13 3.68 2.13 -13.31
N ASP A 14 2.45 2.61 -13.49
CA ASP A 14 2.03 3.43 -14.63
C ASP A 14 2.81 4.76 -14.72
N SER A 15 3.17 5.34 -13.59
CA SER A 15 4.02 6.55 -13.52
C SER A 15 5.50 6.29 -13.84
N GLY A 16 5.93 5.02 -13.96
CA GLY A 16 7.32 4.62 -14.20
C GLY A 16 8.23 4.70 -12.95
N TRP A 17 7.74 5.22 -11.82
CA TRP A 17 8.53 5.36 -10.60
C TRP A 17 8.95 4.03 -9.99
N ALA A 18 8.13 2.99 -10.09
CA ALA A 18 8.50 1.65 -9.63
C ALA A 18 9.83 1.21 -10.25
N LYS A 19 9.95 1.27 -11.58
CA LYS A 19 11.18 0.87 -12.29
C LYS A 19 12.36 1.76 -11.91
N LYS A 20 12.16 3.08 -11.87
CA LYS A 20 13.22 4.04 -11.50
C LYS A 20 13.76 3.79 -10.09
N ILE A 21 12.89 3.51 -9.12
CA ILE A 21 13.29 3.23 -7.74
C ILE A 21 14.02 1.88 -7.67
N ILE A 22 13.50 0.84 -8.34
CA ILE A 22 14.16 -0.47 -8.42
C ILE A 22 15.59 -0.35 -9.00
N ASP A 23 15.76 0.47 -10.04
CA ASP A 23 17.08 0.72 -10.64
C ASP A 23 18.04 1.45 -9.69
N ILE A 24 17.53 2.40 -8.91
CA ILE A 24 18.32 3.06 -7.87
C ILE A 24 18.74 2.05 -6.80
N LEU A 25 17.80 1.25 -6.28
CA LEU A 25 18.03 0.25 -5.24
C LEU A 25 19.02 -0.84 -5.67
N SER A 26 19.04 -1.19 -6.97
CA SER A 26 19.96 -2.18 -7.53
C SER A 26 21.44 -1.78 -7.40
N ASN A 27 21.73 -0.49 -7.20
CA ASN A 27 23.10 -0.03 -6.91
C ASN A 27 23.53 -0.31 -5.46
N PHE A 28 22.60 -0.67 -4.57
CA PHE A 28 22.84 -0.91 -3.15
C PHE A 28 22.78 -2.41 -2.77
N GLY A 29 22.24 -3.27 -3.63
CA GLY A 29 22.11 -4.69 -3.34
C GLY A 29 21.34 -5.49 -4.40
N ASN A 30 21.10 -6.75 -4.08
CA ASN A 30 20.28 -7.66 -4.89
C ASN A 30 18.81 -7.34 -4.62
N VAL A 31 18.08 -6.92 -5.65
CA VAL A 31 16.69 -6.48 -5.52
C VAL A 31 15.74 -7.58 -5.97
N HIS A 32 14.80 -7.93 -5.09
CA HIS A 32 13.71 -8.87 -5.36
C HIS A 32 12.40 -8.10 -5.27
N CYS A 33 11.64 -8.03 -6.37
CA CYS A 33 10.39 -7.29 -6.40
C CYS A 33 9.20 -8.24 -6.53
N ARG A 34 8.10 -7.92 -5.83
CA ARG A 34 6.80 -8.58 -6.02
C ARG A 34 5.67 -7.57 -5.93
N LEU A 35 4.58 -7.88 -6.61
CA LEU A 35 3.36 -7.10 -6.51
C LEU A 35 2.62 -7.42 -5.20
N GLY A 36 2.27 -6.37 -4.45
CA GLY A 36 1.32 -6.44 -3.35
C GLY A 36 -0.07 -6.03 -3.84
N GLY A 37 -1.06 -6.90 -3.66
CA GLY A 37 -2.44 -6.68 -4.10
C GLY A 37 -2.71 -7.11 -5.54
N THR A 38 -3.97 -6.98 -5.97
CA THR A 38 -4.42 -7.51 -7.27
C THR A 38 -4.43 -6.47 -8.39
N MET A 39 -4.66 -5.20 -8.05
CA MET A 39 -4.94 -4.15 -9.05
C MET A 39 -3.73 -3.74 -9.89
N GLY A 40 -2.51 -3.89 -9.38
CA GLY A 40 -1.30 -3.52 -10.11
C GLY A 40 -0.85 -4.55 -11.15
N ARG A 41 -1.48 -5.72 -11.24
CA ARG A 41 -1.01 -6.82 -12.11
C ARG A 41 -1.09 -6.44 -13.58
N THR A 42 -2.22 -5.87 -13.99
CA THR A 42 -2.42 -5.39 -15.37
C THR A 42 -1.39 -4.30 -15.69
N ALA A 43 -1.09 -3.41 -14.74
CA ALA A 43 -0.08 -2.37 -14.92
C ALA A 43 1.33 -2.93 -15.12
N VAL A 44 1.72 -3.97 -14.37
CA VAL A 44 3.00 -4.65 -14.57
C VAL A 44 3.10 -5.27 -15.96
N ILE A 45 2.03 -5.89 -16.44
CA ILE A 45 1.97 -6.52 -17.78
C ILE A 45 2.04 -5.45 -18.89
N ASP A 46 1.26 -4.37 -18.75
CA ASP A 46 1.26 -3.27 -19.72
C ASP A 46 2.62 -2.55 -19.77
N ALA A 47 3.31 -2.45 -18.65
CA ALA A 47 4.66 -1.89 -18.57
C ALA A 47 5.76 -2.86 -19.03
N GLY A 48 5.43 -4.14 -19.28
CA GLY A 48 6.40 -5.17 -19.63
C GLY A 48 7.40 -5.47 -18.53
N LEU A 49 6.97 -5.38 -17.27
CA LEU A 49 7.81 -5.52 -16.08
C LEU A 49 7.67 -6.89 -15.39
N GLU A 50 7.11 -7.90 -16.05
CA GLU A 50 6.89 -9.24 -15.47
C GLU A 50 8.20 -9.95 -15.09
N ASP A 51 9.30 -9.65 -15.80
CA ASP A 51 10.65 -10.16 -15.50
C ASP A 51 11.33 -9.40 -14.34
N VAL A 52 10.76 -8.26 -13.94
CA VAL A 52 11.29 -7.39 -12.88
C VAL A 52 10.47 -7.49 -11.61
N ILE A 53 9.14 -7.55 -11.72
CA ILE A 53 8.18 -7.57 -10.61
C ILE A 53 7.41 -8.90 -10.67
N ASP A 54 7.62 -9.75 -9.68
CA ASP A 54 6.91 -11.02 -9.57
C ASP A 54 5.41 -10.79 -9.34
N ILE A 55 4.60 -11.27 -10.28
CA ILE A 55 3.14 -11.25 -10.26
C ILE A 55 2.52 -12.66 -10.17
N SER A 56 3.33 -13.70 -9.98
CA SER A 56 2.88 -15.09 -9.92
C SER A 56 2.02 -15.34 -8.68
N LEU A 57 2.40 -14.76 -7.54
CA LEU A 57 1.68 -14.88 -6.28
C LEU A 57 0.58 -13.82 -6.16
N LYS A 58 -0.52 -14.18 -5.49
CA LYS A 58 -1.66 -13.30 -5.20
C LYS A 58 -1.64 -12.89 -3.73
N LEU A 59 -0.62 -12.14 -3.33
CA LEU A 59 -0.41 -11.73 -1.94
C LEU A 59 -0.98 -10.35 -1.67
N LEU A 60 -1.51 -10.15 -0.46
CA LEU A 60 -1.73 -8.82 0.08
C LEU A 60 -0.37 -8.14 0.37
N PRO A 61 -0.28 -6.80 0.38
CA PRO A 61 0.96 -6.10 0.68
C PRO A 61 1.63 -6.54 1.98
N SER A 62 0.87 -6.74 3.07
CA SER A 62 1.41 -7.22 4.35
C SER A 62 1.95 -8.65 4.27
N GLN A 63 1.31 -9.53 3.50
CA GLN A 63 1.80 -10.88 3.23
C GLN A 63 3.08 -10.88 2.38
N SER A 64 3.21 -9.91 1.47
CA SER A 64 4.45 -9.72 0.70
C SER A 64 5.62 -9.28 1.60
N LEU A 65 5.36 -8.43 2.60
CA LEU A 65 6.34 -8.09 3.65
C LEU A 65 6.72 -9.33 4.47
N GLU A 66 5.73 -10.12 4.92
CA GLU A 66 5.94 -11.36 5.67
C GLU A 66 6.82 -12.35 4.89
N LEU A 67 6.54 -12.52 3.60
CA LEU A 67 7.31 -13.43 2.76
C LEU A 67 8.77 -12.97 2.61
N PHE A 68 9.02 -11.67 2.37
CA PHE A 68 10.39 -11.14 2.34
C PHE A 68 11.10 -11.34 3.68
N ASN A 69 10.36 -11.28 4.78
CA ASN A 69 10.91 -11.55 6.09
C ASN A 69 11.33 -13.01 6.29
N ARG A 70 10.53 -13.94 5.77
CA ARG A 70 10.87 -15.37 5.76
C ARG A 70 12.01 -15.71 4.80
N GLU A 71 12.18 -14.92 3.75
CA GLU A 71 13.27 -15.05 2.78
C GLU A 71 14.55 -14.33 3.22
N HIS A 72 14.57 -13.76 4.44
CA HIS A 72 15.72 -13.12 5.05
C HIS A 72 16.24 -11.90 4.27
N ALA A 73 15.34 -11.04 3.78
CA ALA A 73 15.73 -9.73 3.27
C ALA A 73 16.46 -8.91 4.37
N ASP A 74 17.39 -8.04 3.97
CA ASP A 74 18.06 -7.12 4.91
C ASP A 74 17.22 -5.84 5.14
N VAL A 75 16.40 -5.48 4.14
CA VAL A 75 15.48 -4.34 4.18
C VAL A 75 14.34 -4.56 3.19
N ILE A 76 13.15 -4.04 3.51
CA ILE A 76 11.97 -4.13 2.66
C ILE A 76 11.47 -2.73 2.32
N PHE A 77 11.26 -2.46 1.04
CA PHE A 77 10.64 -1.24 0.54
C PHE A 77 9.19 -1.48 0.19
N LEU A 78 8.28 -0.66 0.72
CA LEU A 78 6.89 -0.58 0.29
C LEU A 78 6.74 0.62 -0.66
N LEU A 79 6.62 0.35 -1.95
CA LEU A 79 6.39 1.39 -2.95
C LEU A 79 4.89 1.57 -3.14
N ASN A 80 4.40 2.78 -2.87
CA ASN A 80 3.00 3.12 -3.01
C ASN A 80 2.82 4.49 -3.68
N TYR A 81 1.68 4.65 -4.35
CA TYR A 81 1.29 5.90 -5.00
C TYR A 81 -0.17 6.16 -4.67
N GLY A 82 -0.41 6.60 -3.43
CA GLY A 82 -1.72 6.98 -2.94
C GLY A 82 -2.29 8.16 -3.71
N LYS A 83 -3.60 8.35 -3.61
CA LYS A 83 -4.33 9.44 -4.28
C LYS A 83 -4.12 10.79 -3.62
N SER A 84 -3.79 10.75 -2.34
CA SER A 84 -3.38 11.88 -1.51
C SER A 84 -2.31 11.39 -0.53
N PRO A 85 -1.58 12.31 0.13
CA PRO A 85 -0.65 11.96 1.20
C PRO A 85 -1.33 11.16 2.32
N GLU A 86 -2.54 11.56 2.69
CA GLU A 86 -3.31 10.92 3.76
C GLU A 86 -3.62 9.46 3.41
N THR A 87 -4.24 9.21 2.25
CA THR A 87 -4.60 7.84 1.84
C THR A 87 -3.38 6.93 1.77
N GLY A 88 -2.26 7.43 1.25
CA GLY A 88 -1.01 6.70 1.11
C GLY A 88 -0.33 6.37 2.45
N ARG A 89 -0.22 7.36 3.34
CA ARG A 89 0.39 7.20 4.67
C ARG A 89 -0.44 6.29 5.57
N VAL A 90 -1.77 6.47 5.57
CA VAL A 90 -2.71 5.60 6.29
C VAL A 90 -2.65 4.16 5.76
N PHE A 91 -2.52 3.98 4.45
CA PHE A 91 -2.34 2.66 3.85
C PHE A 91 -1.04 2.00 4.34
N GLY A 92 0.09 2.71 4.28
CA GLY A 92 1.38 2.21 4.76
C GLY A 92 1.34 1.80 6.23
N TYR A 93 0.73 2.64 7.08
CA TYR A 93 0.48 2.33 8.49
C TYR A 93 -0.28 1.01 8.64
N LYS A 94 -1.43 0.86 7.96
CA LYS A 94 -2.25 -0.35 8.03
C LYS A 94 -1.46 -1.59 7.59
N VAL A 95 -0.73 -1.50 6.48
CA VAL A 95 0.08 -2.62 5.97
C VAL A 95 1.14 -3.04 6.99
N PHE A 96 1.86 -2.07 7.55
CA PHE A 96 2.89 -2.33 8.54
C PHE A 96 2.32 -2.90 9.83
N THR A 97 1.21 -2.35 10.36
CA THR A 97 0.54 -2.86 11.56
C THR A 97 0.07 -4.30 11.39
N HIS A 98 -0.49 -4.66 10.23
CA HIS A 98 -0.91 -6.04 9.97
C HIS A 98 0.29 -6.99 9.88
N TYR A 99 1.34 -6.59 9.16
CA TYR A 99 2.60 -7.34 9.10
C TYR A 99 3.20 -7.55 10.49
N PHE A 100 3.22 -6.49 11.31
CA PHE A 100 3.72 -6.58 12.68
C PHE A 100 2.89 -7.53 13.55
N LYS A 101 1.56 -7.40 13.53
CA LYS A 101 0.65 -8.25 14.30
C LYS A 101 0.82 -9.73 13.96
N GLN A 102 1.09 -10.06 12.69
CA GLN A 102 1.37 -11.43 12.25
C GLN A 102 2.67 -11.99 12.83
N LEU A 103 3.69 -11.13 13.03
CA LEU A 103 4.97 -11.54 13.60
C LEU A 103 4.95 -11.63 15.13
N SER A 104 4.27 -10.69 15.81
CA SER A 104 4.31 -10.55 17.27
C SER A 104 3.16 -11.24 18.01
N ASN A 105 2.06 -11.56 17.32
CA ASN A 105 0.76 -11.88 17.92
C ASN A 105 0.21 -10.80 18.88
N GLU A 106 0.67 -9.55 18.75
CA GLU A 106 0.24 -8.41 19.57
C GLU A 106 -0.35 -7.27 18.71
N ASP A 107 -1.32 -6.53 19.27
CA ASP A 107 -1.90 -5.34 18.64
C ASP A 107 -1.00 -4.12 18.84
N PHE A 108 -0.57 -3.49 17.74
CA PHE A 108 0.35 -2.34 17.76
C PHE A 108 -0.15 -1.15 18.58
N LEU A 109 -1.48 -0.92 18.60
CA LEU A 109 -2.10 0.12 19.42
C LEU A 109 -2.12 -0.24 20.91
N ALA A 110 -2.21 -1.54 21.24
CA ALA A 110 -2.27 -2.01 22.63
C ALA A 110 -0.93 -1.91 23.37
N THR A 111 0.18 -1.69 22.65
CA THR A 111 1.51 -1.52 23.25
C THR A 111 1.81 -0.08 23.67
N ASN A 112 0.88 0.88 23.55
CA ASN A 112 1.13 2.32 23.78
C ASN A 112 2.31 2.84 22.95
N HIS A 113 2.48 2.35 21.73
CA HIS A 113 3.65 2.62 20.88
C HIS A 113 5.00 2.20 21.52
N LYS A 114 5.01 1.37 22.58
CA LYS A 114 6.23 0.81 23.16
C LYS A 114 6.68 -0.44 22.42
N SER A 115 8.01 -0.53 22.29
CA SER A 115 8.72 -1.46 21.42
C SER A 115 8.66 -2.91 21.88
N LEU A 116 8.28 -3.80 20.96
CA LEU A 116 8.61 -5.24 21.00
C LEU A 116 9.18 -5.67 19.62
N TYR A 117 10.19 -4.92 19.14
CA TYR A 117 10.68 -4.92 17.75
C TYR A 117 12.11 -5.45 17.57
N GLU A 118 12.51 -6.50 18.28
CA GLU A 118 13.87 -7.07 18.10
C GLU A 118 13.98 -8.02 16.88
N SER A 119 12.89 -8.34 16.17
CA SER A 119 12.85 -9.44 15.18
C SER A 119 12.36 -9.07 13.76
N SER A 120 11.99 -7.81 13.49
CA SER A 120 11.44 -7.42 12.17
C SER A 120 12.46 -6.68 11.33
N ILE A 121 12.65 -7.12 10.08
CA ILE A 121 13.44 -6.42 9.06
C ILE A 121 12.92 -4.98 8.88
N PRO A 122 13.80 -3.98 8.67
CA PRO A 122 13.38 -2.61 8.41
C PRO A 122 12.44 -2.50 7.21
N VAL A 123 11.32 -1.79 7.40
CA VAL A 123 10.36 -1.48 6.34
C VAL A 123 10.41 0.01 6.05
N ILE A 124 10.71 0.39 4.82
CA ILE A 124 10.74 1.77 4.35
C ILE A 124 9.64 1.95 3.31
N GLN A 125 8.71 2.86 3.53
CA GLN A 125 7.74 3.24 2.53
C GLN A 125 8.26 4.42 1.70
N ILE A 126 8.09 4.32 0.38
CA ILE A 126 8.20 5.45 -0.53
C ILE A 126 6.79 5.71 -1.06
N GLU A 127 6.27 6.90 -0.76
CA GLU A 127 4.91 7.31 -1.03
C GLU A 127 4.89 8.43 -2.07
N ARG A 128 4.11 8.28 -3.14
CA ARG A 128 3.89 9.31 -4.17
C ARG A 128 5.17 10.01 -4.67
N PRO A 129 6.22 9.26 -5.05
CA PRO A 129 7.44 9.86 -5.57
C PRO A 129 7.13 10.74 -6.79
N GLY A 130 7.77 11.90 -6.88
CA GLY A 130 7.55 12.87 -7.96
C GLY A 130 6.44 13.89 -7.73
N GLU A 131 5.60 13.70 -6.71
CA GLU A 131 4.66 14.72 -6.25
C GLU A 131 5.35 15.68 -5.26
N GLU A 132 4.85 16.92 -5.14
CA GLU A 132 5.34 17.90 -4.15
C GLU A 132 5.22 17.40 -2.70
N ASP A 133 4.30 16.46 -2.46
CA ASP A 133 4.01 15.84 -1.18
C ASP A 133 4.60 14.41 -1.03
N GLY A 134 5.42 14.00 -2.00
CA GLY A 134 6.07 12.69 -2.04
C GLY A 134 6.94 12.46 -0.82
N ALA A 135 6.76 11.33 -0.14
CA ALA A 135 7.34 11.09 1.17
C ALA A 135 8.13 9.78 1.27
N ILE A 136 9.11 9.78 2.17
CA ILE A 136 9.80 8.58 2.65
C ILE A 136 9.53 8.40 4.14
N ILE A 137 9.05 7.21 4.51
CA ILE A 137 8.70 6.87 5.90
C ILE A 137 9.46 5.60 6.29
N SER A 138 10.24 5.68 7.35
CA SER A 138 10.82 4.50 7.98
C SER A 138 9.89 4.02 9.09
N TRP A 139 9.25 2.88 8.86
CA TRP A 139 8.40 2.20 9.84
C TRP A 139 9.22 1.45 10.90
N ASN A 140 10.56 1.48 10.81
CA ASN A 140 11.47 0.87 11.77
C ASN A 140 12.03 1.91 12.76
N MET A 141 11.68 1.77 14.03
CA MET A 141 12.14 2.70 15.08
C MET A 141 13.65 2.63 15.34
N ILE A 142 14.33 1.50 15.16
CA ILE A 142 15.79 1.39 15.34
C ILE A 142 16.50 2.20 14.26
N LEU A 143 16.03 2.11 13.01
CA LEU A 143 16.51 2.95 11.94
C LEU A 143 16.25 4.43 12.26
N ASN A 144 15.05 4.78 12.74
CA ASN A 144 14.74 6.16 13.15
C ASN A 144 15.68 6.65 14.27
N ASP A 145 15.95 5.83 15.28
CA ASP A 145 16.89 6.09 16.35
C ASP A 145 18.33 6.27 15.85
N GLN A 146 18.76 5.44 14.89
CA GLN A 146 20.08 5.53 14.25
C GLN A 146 20.19 6.80 13.41
N LEU A 147 19.17 7.10 12.59
CA LEU A 147 19.05 8.33 11.82
C LEU A 147 19.13 9.55 12.75
N GLU A 148 18.37 9.56 13.85
CA GLU A 148 18.40 10.63 14.85
C GLU A 148 19.76 10.81 15.52
N LYS A 149 20.37 9.72 16.02
CA LYS A 149 21.66 9.75 16.71
C LYS A 149 22.77 10.21 15.76
N SER A 150 22.78 9.71 14.53
CA SER A 150 23.73 10.13 13.50
C SER A 150 23.58 11.61 13.17
N ARG A 151 22.35 12.11 12.99
CA ARG A 151 22.08 13.54 12.73
C ARG A 151 22.50 14.45 13.89
N LYS A 152 22.22 14.06 15.14
CA LYS A 152 22.70 14.76 16.34
C LYS A 152 24.23 14.81 16.38
N SER A 153 24.90 13.72 16.00
CA SER A 153 26.37 13.65 15.92
C SER A 153 26.97 14.47 14.77
N LYS A 154 26.36 14.47 13.58
CA LYS A 154 26.75 15.31 12.43
C LYS A 154 26.59 16.80 12.77
N ARG A 155 25.49 17.19 13.42
CA ARG A 155 25.26 18.58 13.89
C ARG A 155 26.29 19.00 14.95
N ALA A 156 26.65 18.11 15.87
CA ALA A 156 27.70 18.38 16.86
C ALA A 156 29.09 18.52 16.21
N ARG A 157 29.39 17.72 15.17
CA ARG A 157 30.65 17.78 14.40
C ARG A 157 30.73 18.98 13.45
N LEU A 158 29.60 19.48 12.94
CA LEU A 158 29.60 20.70 12.12
C LEU A 158 30.00 21.97 12.90
N GLY A 159 29.97 21.93 14.25
CA GLY A 159 30.46 22.99 15.13
C GLY A 159 31.93 22.87 15.56
N LEU A 160 32.60 21.74 15.26
CA LEU A 160 33.98 21.47 15.60
C LEU A 160 34.64 20.83 14.39
N GLY A 161 35.35 21.64 13.61
CA GLY A 161 36.05 21.17 12.42
C GLY A 161 37.06 20.09 12.79
N ASP A 162 36.72 18.84 12.52
CA ASP A 162 37.67 17.75 12.65
C ASP A 162 37.54 16.78 11.48
N LYS A 163 38.65 16.67 10.75
CA LYS A 163 38.88 15.71 9.69
C LYS A 163 39.38 14.43 10.36
N ASN A 164 38.56 13.39 10.42
CA ASN A 164 39.07 12.02 10.37
C ASN A 164 38.02 11.07 9.81
N MET A 165 38.45 10.33 8.80
CA MET A 165 37.71 9.41 7.95
C MET A 165 38.24 7.99 8.20
N LEU A 166 37.36 6.99 7.99
CA LEU A 166 37.58 5.52 8.07
C LEU A 166 37.47 4.95 9.51
N GLU A 167 36.76 3.86 9.81
CA GLU A 167 36.12 2.83 8.98
C GLU A 167 35.23 1.94 9.89
N SER A 168 34.03 1.58 9.44
CA SER A 168 33.55 0.21 9.54
C SER A 168 32.61 -0.05 8.37
N LEU A 169 32.92 -1.08 7.58
CA LEU A 169 32.14 -1.59 6.44
C LEU A 169 30.79 -2.22 6.89
N SER A 170 30.02 -1.49 7.70
CA SER A 170 28.59 -1.72 7.85
C SER A 170 27.89 -0.79 6.88
N PHE A 171 27.20 -1.34 5.89
CA PHE A 171 26.28 -0.58 5.05
C PHE A 171 25.42 0.34 5.93
N ASN A 172 25.50 1.65 5.71
CA ASN A 172 24.79 2.60 6.56
C ASN A 172 23.39 2.81 5.97
N PHE A 173 22.36 2.23 6.60
CA PHE A 173 20.97 2.46 6.21
C PHE A 173 20.59 3.95 6.17
N GLU A 174 21.29 4.80 6.94
CA GLU A 174 21.15 6.25 6.84
C GLU A 174 21.57 6.78 5.46
N GLU A 175 22.67 6.28 4.91
CA GLU A 175 23.16 6.73 3.60
C GLU A 175 22.19 6.29 2.49
N LEU A 176 21.65 5.07 2.58
CA LEU A 176 20.58 4.62 1.68
C LEU A 176 19.34 5.50 1.80
N PHE A 177 18.87 5.77 3.03
CA PHE A 177 17.67 6.54 3.29
C PHE A 177 17.81 7.99 2.84
N ASP A 178 18.86 8.69 3.28
CA ASP A 178 19.15 10.07 2.89
C ASP A 178 19.46 10.16 1.38
N GLY A 179 20.11 9.16 0.80
CA GLY A 179 20.39 9.08 -0.63
C GLY A 179 19.13 8.95 -1.47
N LEU A 180 18.20 8.09 -1.08
CA LEU A 180 16.89 7.95 -1.74
C LEU A 180 16.06 9.22 -1.59
N LYS A 181 15.99 9.78 -0.38
CA LYS A 181 15.30 11.03 -0.09
C LYS A 181 15.77 12.16 -1.02
N ALA A 182 17.09 12.33 -1.17
CA ALA A 182 17.66 13.34 -2.04
C ALA A 182 17.45 13.02 -3.54
N ALA A 183 17.63 11.77 -3.95
CA ALA A 183 17.51 11.37 -5.36
C ALA A 183 16.08 11.45 -5.91
N LEU A 184 15.09 11.32 -5.02
CA LEU A 184 13.66 11.29 -5.34
C LEU A 184 12.93 12.57 -4.91
N ASP A 185 13.63 13.54 -4.31
CA ASP A 185 13.10 14.79 -3.76
C ASP A 185 11.93 14.57 -2.76
N LEU A 186 12.13 13.63 -1.83
CA LEU A 186 11.08 13.22 -0.88
C LEU A 186 11.16 14.01 0.43
N ILE A 187 9.99 14.35 0.97
CA ILE A 187 9.88 14.77 2.37
C ILE A 187 9.99 13.55 3.29
N GLU A 188 10.53 13.75 4.48
CA GLU A 188 10.58 12.69 5.48
C GLU A 188 9.40 12.87 6.42
N VAL A 189 8.66 11.78 6.64
CA VAL A 189 7.51 11.75 7.54
C VAL A 189 7.74 10.61 8.53
N THR A 190 7.55 10.87 9.82
CA THR A 190 7.74 9.85 10.85
C THR A 190 6.44 9.07 11.12
N PRO A 191 6.53 7.82 11.61
CA PRO A 191 5.36 7.07 12.04
C PRO A 191 4.51 7.82 13.08
N GLU A 192 5.14 8.58 13.97
CA GLU A 192 4.46 9.37 15.00
C GLU A 192 3.63 10.51 14.39
N GLU A 193 4.13 11.17 13.34
CA GLU A 193 3.37 12.18 12.58
C GLU A 193 2.14 11.54 11.95
N VAL A 194 2.28 10.37 11.30
CA VAL A 194 1.13 9.64 10.71
C VAL A 194 0.10 9.27 11.78
N VAL A 195 0.55 8.78 12.94
CA VAL A 195 -0.37 8.43 14.05
C VAL A 195 -1.04 9.67 14.62
N SER A 196 -0.30 10.74 14.86
CA SER A 196 -0.85 11.99 15.41
C SER A 196 -1.86 12.63 14.47
N ASP A 197 -1.57 12.65 13.17
CA ASP A 197 -2.39 13.34 12.17
C ASP A 197 -3.69 12.58 11.88
N TYR A 198 -3.68 11.24 11.92
CA TYR A 198 -4.81 10.43 11.45
C TYR A 198 -5.45 9.53 12.51
N PHE A 199 -4.78 9.29 13.64
CA PHE A 199 -5.18 8.31 14.67
C PHE A 199 -5.01 8.83 16.12
N SER A 200 -5.02 10.15 16.34
CA SER A 200 -4.84 10.68 17.69
C SER A 200 -6.02 10.34 18.61
N ASN A 201 -5.74 9.82 19.81
CA ASN A 201 -6.73 9.44 20.83
C ASN A 201 -7.75 10.56 21.15
N LYS A 202 -7.33 11.82 21.03
CA LYS A 202 -8.21 12.96 21.29
C LYS A 202 -9.29 13.08 20.22
N GLN A 203 -8.91 12.93 18.95
CA GLN A 203 -9.84 12.96 17.83
C GLN A 203 -10.73 11.72 17.80
N GLU A 204 -10.18 10.54 18.13
CA GLU A 204 -11.00 9.32 18.30
C GLU A 204 -12.04 9.49 19.41
N SER A 205 -11.68 10.04 20.58
CA SER A 205 -12.65 10.24 21.68
C SER A 205 -13.74 11.28 21.36
N GLU A 206 -13.39 12.36 20.65
CA GLU A 206 -14.35 13.38 20.22
C GLU A 206 -15.29 12.84 19.12
N ASP A 207 -14.76 11.98 18.24
CA ASP A 207 -15.54 11.29 17.21
C ASP A 207 -16.46 10.22 17.83
N GLU A 208 -15.98 9.44 18.80
CA GLU A 208 -16.79 8.44 19.52
C GLU A 208 -17.96 9.11 20.25
N GLU A 209 -17.72 10.19 21.00
CA GLU A 209 -18.78 10.91 21.70
C GLU A 209 -19.79 11.52 20.70
N SER A 210 -19.31 11.99 19.55
CA SER A 210 -20.16 12.54 18.48
C SER A 210 -20.99 11.46 17.79
N ILE A 211 -20.40 10.28 17.54
CA ILE A 211 -21.07 9.11 16.98
C ILE A 211 -22.09 8.57 17.98
N GLU A 212 -21.76 8.46 19.27
CA GLU A 212 -22.72 8.03 20.29
C GLU A 212 -23.92 8.98 20.39
N LYS A 213 -23.69 10.30 20.35
CA LYS A 213 -24.78 11.29 20.28
C LYS A 213 -25.63 11.14 19.02
N LEU A 214 -25.01 10.86 17.87
CA LEU A 214 -25.73 10.59 16.63
C LEU A 214 -26.55 9.30 16.73
N LEU A 215 -25.98 8.22 17.26
CA LEU A 215 -26.67 6.95 17.47
C LEU A 215 -27.85 7.12 18.44
N GLN A 216 -27.70 7.97 19.47
CA GLN A 216 -28.78 8.35 20.39
C GLN A 216 -29.90 9.16 19.72
N SER A 217 -29.61 9.83 18.59
CA SER A 217 -30.63 10.54 17.81
C SER A 217 -31.46 9.62 16.91
N TYR A 218 -31.04 8.36 16.71
CA TYR A 218 -31.86 7.37 16.04
C TYR A 218 -32.94 6.87 17.01
N ASP A 219 -34.20 7.02 16.60
CA ASP A 219 -35.41 7.10 17.43
C ASP A 219 -35.86 5.78 18.14
N ASP A 220 -34.95 4.87 18.52
CA ASP A 220 -35.35 3.52 18.95
C ASP A 220 -34.33 2.77 19.85
N TYR A 221 -33.89 3.41 20.95
CA TYR A 221 -32.74 2.96 21.75
C TYR A 221 -32.96 1.72 22.64
N GLU A 222 -34.16 1.13 22.71
CA GLU A 222 -34.42 0.08 23.72
C GLU A 222 -34.19 -1.38 23.29
N THR A 223 -33.92 -1.68 22.00
CA THR A 223 -33.72 -3.08 21.58
C THR A 223 -32.69 -3.36 20.48
N SER A 224 -32.09 -2.36 19.83
CA SER A 224 -31.24 -2.60 18.66
C SER A 224 -29.74 -2.49 18.93
N HIS A 225 -28.99 -3.50 18.49
CA HIS A 225 -27.53 -3.49 18.54
C HIS A 225 -26.98 -2.70 17.36
N TYR A 226 -26.64 -1.44 17.59
CA TYR A 226 -25.82 -0.68 16.64
C TYR A 226 -24.35 -1.06 16.79
N THR A 227 -23.68 -1.22 15.66
CA THR A 227 -22.23 -1.31 15.56
C THR A 227 -21.77 -0.27 14.56
N TYR A 228 -20.56 0.24 14.73
CA TYR A 228 -19.97 1.15 13.77
C TYR A 228 -18.51 0.80 13.50
N ARG A 229 -18.01 1.21 12.33
CA ARG A 229 -16.60 1.09 11.99
C ARG A 229 -16.16 2.30 11.19
N LYS A 230 -15.17 3.01 11.72
CA LYS A 230 -14.50 4.12 11.03
C LYS A 230 -13.51 3.58 10.00
N ILE A 231 -13.53 4.17 8.81
CA ILE A 231 -12.64 3.84 7.71
C ILE A 231 -11.88 5.10 7.33
N HIS A 232 -10.57 5.10 7.60
CA HIS A 232 -9.64 6.17 7.26
C HIS A 232 -8.98 5.95 5.90
N GLY A 233 -8.50 7.03 5.27
CA GLY A 233 -7.72 6.99 4.04
C GLY A 233 -8.58 6.69 2.81
N VAL A 234 -9.79 7.23 2.82
CA VAL A 234 -10.72 7.23 1.68
C VAL A 234 -10.47 8.52 0.89
N SER A 235 -10.87 8.62 -0.38
CA SER A 235 -10.93 9.91 -1.08
C SER A 235 -12.38 10.29 -1.37
N PRO A 236 -12.74 11.59 -1.44
CA PRO A 236 -14.07 12.00 -1.90
C PRO A 236 -14.42 11.39 -3.26
N ASP A 237 -15.70 11.09 -3.44
CA ASP A 237 -16.30 10.49 -4.64
C ASP A 237 -15.81 9.06 -4.97
N GLU A 238 -15.22 8.34 -4.01
CA GLU A 238 -14.87 6.93 -4.19
C GLU A 238 -16.04 5.99 -3.92
N ASN A 239 -16.16 4.95 -4.73
CA ASN A 239 -17.05 3.83 -4.40
C ASN A 239 -16.58 3.15 -3.10
N ILE A 240 -17.54 2.93 -2.21
CA ILE A 240 -17.37 2.13 -1.00
C ILE A 240 -17.83 0.72 -1.35
N PHE A 241 -16.91 -0.24 -1.34
CA PHE A 241 -17.19 -1.64 -1.57
C PHE A 241 -17.20 -2.38 -0.23
N ILE A 242 -18.27 -3.13 0.03
CA ILE A 242 -18.31 -4.10 1.14
C ILE A 242 -18.47 -5.49 0.52
N ASN A 243 -17.52 -6.39 0.80
CA ASN A 243 -17.48 -7.74 0.22
C ASN A 243 -17.63 -7.76 -1.32
N GLY A 244 -17.13 -6.71 -2.00
CA GLY A 244 -17.18 -6.57 -3.45
C GLY A 244 -18.44 -5.90 -4.01
N ILE A 245 -19.40 -5.51 -3.17
CA ILE A 245 -20.63 -4.81 -3.59
C ILE A 245 -20.47 -3.32 -3.34
N VAL A 246 -20.76 -2.48 -4.33
CA VAL A 246 -20.80 -1.02 -4.16
C VAL A 246 -22.02 -0.62 -3.33
N VAL A 247 -21.79 -0.19 -2.09
CA VAL A 247 -22.83 0.17 -1.11
C VAL A 247 -23.08 1.66 -1.00
N GLY A 248 -22.19 2.48 -1.58
CA GLY A 248 -22.24 3.92 -1.48
C GLY A 248 -21.00 4.57 -2.06
N TYR A 249 -20.88 5.87 -1.84
CA TYR A 249 -19.69 6.64 -2.15
C TYR A 249 -19.29 7.55 -0.98
N SER A 250 -18.02 7.89 -0.89
CA SER A 250 -17.47 8.78 0.13
C SER A 250 -17.63 10.24 -0.25
N ASN A 251 -17.79 11.10 0.75
CA ASN A 251 -17.85 12.57 0.61
C ASN A 251 -16.67 13.27 1.30
N ALA A 252 -15.79 12.52 1.98
CA ALA A 252 -14.63 13.01 2.71
C ALA A 252 -13.50 11.97 2.73
N ASP A 253 -12.39 12.31 3.40
CA ASP A 253 -11.20 11.45 3.50
C ASP A 253 -11.32 10.32 4.55
N SER A 254 -12.41 10.34 5.32
CA SER A 254 -12.82 9.26 6.21
C SER A 254 -14.33 9.10 6.24
N ILE A 255 -14.80 7.87 6.47
CA ILE A 255 -16.22 7.53 6.60
C ILE A 255 -16.47 6.72 7.87
N VAL A 256 -17.71 6.68 8.33
CA VAL A 256 -18.15 5.77 9.39
C VAL A 256 -19.30 4.92 8.87
N LEU A 257 -19.10 3.60 8.80
CA LEU A 257 -20.17 2.66 8.52
C LEU A 257 -20.97 2.41 9.80
N ILE A 258 -22.30 2.51 9.72
CA ILE A 258 -23.19 2.20 10.83
C ILE A 258 -24.07 1.02 10.42
N ALA A 259 -24.08 -0.03 11.26
CA ALA A 259 -24.94 -1.19 11.08
C ALA A 259 -25.89 -1.36 12.28
N ARG A 260 -27.17 -1.64 12.01
CA ARG A 260 -28.19 -2.04 12.98
C ARG A 260 -28.54 -3.50 12.74
N ASP A 261 -28.32 -4.36 13.74
CA ASP A 261 -28.59 -5.80 13.64
C ASP A 261 -27.90 -6.44 12.41
N GLY A 262 -26.69 -5.98 12.13
CA GLY A 262 -25.87 -6.37 10.97
C GLY A 262 -26.25 -5.71 9.65
N MET A 263 -27.34 -4.97 9.54
CA MET A 263 -27.69 -4.26 8.31
C MET A 263 -27.07 -2.86 8.29
N ILE A 264 -26.36 -2.49 7.23
CA ILE A 264 -25.87 -1.11 7.06
C ILE A 264 -27.08 -0.17 6.96
N VAL A 265 -27.15 0.81 7.86
CA VAL A 265 -28.24 1.79 7.94
C VAL A 265 -27.79 3.21 7.64
N ASP A 266 -26.51 3.52 7.84
CA ASP A 266 -25.95 4.84 7.53
C ASP A 266 -24.47 4.76 7.16
N ILE A 267 -23.99 5.79 6.45
CA ILE A 267 -22.59 6.05 6.14
C ILE A 267 -22.31 7.52 6.45
N ILE A 268 -21.75 7.82 7.62
CA ILE A 268 -21.32 9.19 7.95
C ILE A 268 -20.20 9.59 6.99
N ASN A 269 -20.24 10.84 6.50
CA ASN A 269 -19.35 11.37 5.48
C ASN A 269 -19.36 10.56 4.18
N GLY A 270 -20.44 9.84 3.92
CA GLY A 270 -20.69 9.17 2.64
C GLY A 270 -22.14 9.29 2.23
N THR A 271 -22.48 8.61 1.15
CA THR A 271 -23.85 8.54 0.64
C THR A 271 -24.16 7.11 0.25
N ILE A 272 -25.29 6.62 0.72
CA ILE A 272 -25.76 5.26 0.50
C ILE A 272 -26.24 5.06 -0.94
N LYS A 273 -25.85 3.93 -1.51
CA LYS A 273 -26.43 3.36 -2.73
C LYS A 273 -27.33 2.18 -2.33
N TYR A 274 -28.62 2.45 -2.12
CA TYR A 274 -29.61 1.48 -1.60
C TYR A 274 -29.62 0.14 -2.33
N HIS A 275 -29.53 0.16 -3.67
CA HIS A 275 -29.52 -1.07 -4.46
C HIS A 275 -28.30 -1.99 -4.16
N GLY A 276 -27.19 -1.42 -3.69
CA GLY A 276 -26.05 -2.19 -3.21
C GLY A 276 -26.31 -2.83 -1.86
N LEU A 277 -26.94 -2.10 -0.94
CA LEU A 277 -27.29 -2.61 0.39
C LEU A 277 -28.27 -3.79 0.34
N GLU A 278 -29.25 -3.73 -0.57
CA GLU A 278 -30.19 -4.82 -0.82
C GLU A 278 -29.49 -6.13 -1.20
N LYS A 279 -28.34 -6.05 -1.88
CA LYS A 279 -27.54 -7.22 -2.31
C LYS A 279 -26.56 -7.70 -1.24
N LEU A 280 -26.14 -6.82 -0.33
CA LEU A 280 -25.13 -7.10 0.67
C LEU A 280 -25.63 -8.05 1.76
N GLY A 281 -26.86 -7.80 2.25
CA GLY A 281 -27.39 -8.51 3.41
C GLY A 281 -26.68 -8.16 4.73
N PRO A 282 -26.88 -8.96 5.78
CA PRO A 282 -26.28 -8.72 7.10
C PRO A 282 -24.76 -8.87 7.08
N VAL A 283 -24.09 -8.02 7.84
CA VAL A 283 -22.64 -7.92 7.94
C VAL A 283 -22.16 -7.78 9.38
N ASP A 284 -20.97 -8.31 9.65
CA ASP A 284 -20.22 -8.09 10.88
C ASP A 284 -19.14 -7.03 10.61
N LEU A 285 -19.35 -5.81 11.09
CA LEU A 285 -18.47 -4.68 10.79
C LEU A 285 -17.01 -4.92 11.19
N GLU A 286 -16.75 -5.74 12.22
CA GLU A 286 -15.39 -6.07 12.66
C GLU A 286 -14.64 -6.91 11.62
N ARG A 287 -15.36 -7.79 10.91
CA ARG A 287 -14.78 -8.79 10.01
C ARG A 287 -14.94 -8.47 8.53
N ILE A 288 -15.82 -7.54 8.18
CA ILE A 288 -16.06 -7.22 6.77
C ILE A 288 -14.82 -6.66 6.09
N ILE A 289 -14.72 -6.98 4.80
CA ILE A 289 -13.74 -6.37 3.91
C ILE A 289 -14.38 -5.12 3.32
N VAL A 290 -13.88 -3.96 3.75
CA VAL A 290 -14.21 -2.67 3.15
C VAL A 290 -13.06 -2.26 2.24
N LYS A 291 -13.39 -1.92 0.99
CA LYS A 291 -12.43 -1.33 0.05
C LYS A 291 -12.99 -0.01 -0.45
N THR A 292 -12.13 0.98 -0.60
CA THR A 292 -12.44 2.21 -1.31
C THR A 292 -11.46 2.35 -2.47
N GLY A 293 -11.90 2.94 -3.56
CA GLY A 293 -11.03 3.09 -4.73
C GLY A 293 -11.77 3.34 -6.03
N LEU A 294 -10.99 3.86 -6.97
CA LEU A 294 -11.37 3.89 -8.38
C LEU A 294 -10.64 2.74 -9.04
N LEU A 295 -11.36 2.04 -9.92
CA LEU A 295 -10.75 1.07 -10.84
C LEU A 295 -9.70 1.82 -11.67
N ARG A 296 -8.60 1.13 -12.05
CA ARG A 296 -7.51 1.71 -12.85
C ARG A 296 -8.12 2.47 -14.03
N LYS A 297 -7.96 3.81 -14.04
CA LYS A 297 -8.61 4.68 -15.04
C LYS A 297 -7.94 4.47 -16.39
N SER A 298 -8.74 4.38 -17.45
CA SER A 298 -8.29 4.10 -18.82
C SER A 298 -7.43 5.21 -19.44
N ASP A 299 -7.57 6.44 -18.94
CA ASP A 299 -7.17 7.63 -19.69
C ASP A 299 -5.65 7.81 -19.78
N ASP A 300 -4.89 7.17 -18.88
CA ASP A 300 -3.43 7.19 -18.81
C ASP A 300 -2.80 5.79 -19.02
N VAL A 301 -3.55 4.83 -19.56
CA VAL A 301 -3.04 3.47 -19.80
C VAL A 301 -2.43 3.40 -21.20
N ASN A 302 -1.14 3.09 -21.27
CA ASN A 302 -0.47 2.76 -22.52
C ASN A 302 -0.29 1.24 -22.63
N PRO A 303 -1.19 0.51 -23.29
CA PRO A 303 -1.14 -0.95 -23.35
C PRO A 303 0.11 -1.44 -24.09
N ARG A 304 0.71 -2.53 -23.59
CA ARG A 304 1.84 -3.19 -24.26
C ARG A 304 1.38 -3.76 -25.60
N VAL A 305 2.04 -3.35 -26.68
CA VAL A 305 1.84 -3.95 -28.01
C VAL A 305 2.97 -4.95 -28.25
N LEU A 306 2.64 -6.24 -28.25
CA LEU A 306 3.60 -7.32 -28.54
C LEU A 306 3.73 -7.54 -30.05
N SER A 307 4.96 -7.71 -30.53
CA SER A 307 5.26 -8.17 -31.87
C SER A 307 5.50 -9.68 -31.90
N HIS A 308 5.54 -10.28 -33.10
CA HIS A 308 5.78 -11.72 -33.27
C HIS A 308 7.13 -12.17 -32.66
N ASN A 309 8.13 -11.29 -32.62
CA ASN A 309 9.45 -11.58 -32.06
C ASN A 309 9.48 -11.57 -30.53
N ASP A 310 8.48 -10.98 -29.88
CA ASP A 310 8.39 -10.90 -28.41
C ASP A 310 7.74 -12.15 -27.79
N ILE A 311 7.20 -13.05 -28.62
CA ILE A 311 6.49 -14.26 -28.19
C ILE A 311 7.46 -15.44 -28.20
N TYR A 312 7.98 -15.81 -27.02
CA TYR A 312 8.68 -17.07 -26.84
C TYR A 312 7.67 -18.22 -26.70
N VAL A 313 7.31 -18.84 -27.82
CA VAL A 313 6.55 -20.10 -27.80
C VAL A 313 7.48 -21.19 -27.25
N LYS A 314 7.19 -21.70 -26.05
CA LYS A 314 7.88 -22.91 -25.55
C LYS A 314 7.58 -24.05 -26.52
N ASP A 315 8.62 -24.70 -27.05
CA ASP A 315 8.53 -25.76 -28.07
C ASP A 315 7.57 -26.92 -27.73
N THR A 316 7.17 -27.08 -26.47
CA THR A 316 6.18 -28.06 -26.04
C THR A 316 4.75 -27.78 -26.52
N GLU A 317 4.41 -26.54 -26.92
CA GLU A 317 3.08 -26.21 -27.45
C GLU A 317 3.00 -26.18 -28.99
N ARG A 318 4.14 -26.20 -29.70
CA ARG A 318 4.17 -26.30 -31.17
C ARG A 318 3.53 -27.59 -31.69
N ASN A 319 3.55 -28.66 -30.91
CA ASN A 319 3.00 -29.96 -31.32
C ASN A 319 1.47 -30.09 -31.16
N LEU A 320 0.80 -29.15 -30.47
CA LEU A 320 -0.66 -29.19 -30.31
C LEU A 320 -1.43 -28.61 -31.50
N TYR A 321 -0.76 -27.85 -32.37
CA TYR A 321 -1.35 -27.22 -33.57
C TYR A 321 -0.64 -27.64 -34.86
N SER A 322 -0.28 -28.92 -34.98
CA SER A 322 0.32 -29.50 -36.21
C SER A 322 -0.73 -29.80 -37.31
N GLY A 323 -1.71 -28.92 -37.47
CA GLY A 323 -2.49 -28.83 -38.71
C GLY A 323 -1.86 -27.74 -39.56
N GLU A 324 -1.63 -28.01 -40.85
CA GLU A 324 -1.06 -27.09 -41.83
C GLU A 324 -1.71 -25.69 -41.74
N ILE A 325 -1.02 -24.75 -41.09
CA ILE A 325 -1.32 -23.32 -41.14
C ILE A 325 -0.18 -22.70 -41.91
N SER A 326 -0.51 -22.12 -43.07
CA SER A 326 0.43 -21.42 -43.96
C SER A 326 1.22 -20.36 -43.21
N GLU A 327 2.52 -20.27 -43.49
CA GLU A 327 3.50 -19.37 -42.85
C GLU A 327 3.27 -17.86 -43.07
N ASP A 328 2.12 -17.43 -43.59
CA ASP A 328 1.86 -16.02 -43.90
C ASP A 328 0.72 -15.45 -43.03
N GLU A 329 1.04 -14.37 -42.30
CA GLU A 329 0.14 -13.30 -41.80
C GLU A 329 -0.75 -13.46 -40.56
N TYR A 330 -0.54 -14.39 -39.63
CA TYR A 330 -1.29 -14.37 -38.36
C TYR A 330 -0.58 -13.57 -37.25
N SER A 331 -0.64 -12.24 -37.35
CA SER A 331 -0.41 -11.36 -36.20
C SER A 331 -1.72 -11.20 -35.41
N PHE A 332 -1.73 -11.64 -34.15
CA PHE A 332 -2.86 -11.42 -33.25
C PHE A 332 -2.56 -10.21 -32.37
N LYS A 333 -3.46 -9.22 -32.37
CA LYS A 333 -3.46 -8.18 -31.33
C LYS A 333 -4.11 -8.78 -30.08
N VAL A 334 -3.29 -9.14 -29.09
CA VAL A 334 -3.79 -9.53 -27.78
C VAL A 334 -4.07 -8.26 -26.99
N ALA A 335 -5.34 -7.99 -26.71
CA ALA A 335 -5.74 -6.97 -25.76
C ALA A 335 -6.15 -7.67 -24.44
N TYR A 336 -5.47 -7.34 -23.35
CA TYR A 336 -5.93 -7.74 -22.02
C TYR A 336 -7.10 -6.84 -21.65
N VAL A 337 -8.31 -7.40 -21.65
CA VAL A 337 -9.50 -6.70 -21.15
C VAL A 337 -9.60 -6.98 -19.65
N ASP A 338 -9.22 -6.00 -18.84
CA ASP A 338 -9.48 -6.03 -17.40
C ASP A 338 -10.97 -5.73 -17.17
N HIS A 339 -11.77 -6.78 -16.93
CA HIS A 339 -13.11 -6.61 -16.39
C HIS A 339 -12.95 -6.29 -14.90
N ALA A 340 -13.01 -5.00 -14.58
CA ALA A 340 -13.42 -4.60 -13.26
C ALA A 340 -14.90 -4.92 -13.07
N ALA A 341 -15.22 -5.69 -12.03
CA ALA A 341 -16.61 -5.99 -11.67
C ALA A 341 -17.38 -4.68 -11.40
N TYR A 342 -18.44 -4.47 -12.17
CA TYR A 342 -19.41 -3.38 -12.03
C TYR A 342 -20.23 -3.47 -10.75
#